data_AF-A0A7X0GMK3-F1
#
_entry.id   AF-A0A7X0GMK3-F1
#
_cell.length_a   1.000
_cell.length_b   1.000
_cell.length_c   1.000
_cell.angle_alpha   90.00
_cell.angle_beta   90.00
_cell.angle_gamma   90.00
#
_symmetry.space_group_name_H-M   'P 1'
#
loop_
_entity.id
_entity.type
_entity.pdbx_description
1 polymer ?
#
loop_
_entity_poly.entity_id
_entity_poly.type
_entity_poly.pdbx_seq_one_letter_code
_entity_poly.pdbx_strand_id
1 'polypeptide(L)'
;METPANDPTPTPAQRALDVLAENTEDTAALDALANSDVLIPVPDDANDSDAANPSAVALPVLEQPGGEPVVPVFTSEVEMAGLLPFVSRYRLVPLGALAAQWPADDLSLTIDGSSEHRLTLTSEGVRTLLAR
;
A
#
# COMPACT_ATOMS: atom_id res chain seq x y z
N MET A 1 17.52 14.79 28.70
CA MET A 1 16.40 13.97 28.20
C MET A 1 16.76 13.63 26.77
N GLU A 2 17.23 12.41 26.55
CA GLU A 2 17.50 11.89 25.21
C GLU A 2 16.14 11.58 24.59
N THR A 3 15.71 12.39 23.62
CA THR A 3 14.66 11.98 22.69
C THR A 3 15.15 10.69 22.03
N PRO A 4 14.42 9.57 22.12
CA PRO A 4 14.81 8.36 21.41
C PRO A 4 14.95 8.73 19.95
N ALA A 5 16.12 8.46 19.39
CA ALA A 5 16.34 8.54 17.96
C ALA A 5 15.27 7.66 17.30
N ASN A 6 14.27 8.29 16.69
CA ASN A 6 13.54 7.69 15.57
C ASN A 6 14.54 7.60 14.42
N ASP A 7 15.56 6.73 14.54
CA ASP A 7 16.09 6.04 13.38
C ASP A 7 14.97 5.06 13.03
N PRO A 8 14.16 5.32 11.98
CA PRO A 8 13.14 4.37 11.60
C PRO A 8 13.92 3.16 11.09
N THR A 9 14.09 2.15 11.94
CA THR A 9 14.64 0.89 11.47
C THR A 9 13.68 0.45 10.37
N PRO A 10 14.12 0.31 9.10
CA PRO A 10 13.20 0.14 8.00
C PRO A 10 12.37 -1.10 8.28
N THR A 11 11.05 -0.93 8.19
CA THR A 11 10.11 -2.01 8.45
C THR A 11 10.40 -3.17 7.49
N PRO A 12 10.01 -4.41 7.80
CA PRO A 12 10.17 -5.53 6.88
C PRO A 12 9.61 -5.21 5.47
N ALA A 13 8.49 -4.50 5.41
CA ALA A 13 7.90 -4.00 4.18
C ALA A 13 8.81 -2.98 3.45
N GLN A 14 9.36 -2.00 4.14
CA GLN A 14 10.29 -1.03 3.53
C GLN A 14 11.55 -1.70 2.99
N ARG A 15 12.13 -2.66 3.72
CA ARG A 15 13.28 -3.43 3.21
C ARG A 15 12.94 -4.23 1.96
N ALA A 16 11.74 -4.83 1.91
CA ALA A 16 11.27 -5.50 0.72
C ALA A 16 11.08 -4.52 -0.44
N LEU A 17 10.55 -3.32 -0.20
CA LEU A 17 10.41 -2.28 -1.22
C LEU A 17 11.76 -1.84 -1.78
N ASP A 18 12.78 -1.63 -0.93
CA ASP A 18 14.16 -1.35 -1.37
C ASP A 18 14.68 -2.42 -2.34
N VAL A 19 14.55 -3.69 -1.94
CA VAL A 19 14.97 -4.81 -2.78
C VAL A 19 14.18 -4.84 -4.09
N LEU A 20 12.88 -4.55 -4.05
CA LEU A 20 12.03 -4.53 -5.25
C LEU A 20 12.28 -3.32 -6.15
N ALA A 21 12.77 -2.21 -5.60
CA ALA A 21 13.18 -1.05 -6.37
C ALA A 21 14.42 -1.37 -7.23
N GLU A 22 15.33 -2.21 -6.72
CA GLU A 22 16.48 -2.71 -7.48
C GLU A 22 16.15 -3.93 -8.35
N ASN A 23 15.28 -4.82 -7.85
CA ASN A 23 14.91 -6.08 -8.49
C ASN A 23 13.43 -6.39 -8.26
N THR A 24 12.57 -5.93 -9.17
CA THR A 24 11.11 -6.12 -9.08
C THR A 24 10.64 -7.58 -9.16
N GLU A 25 11.54 -8.50 -9.52
CA GLU A 25 11.29 -9.94 -9.64
C GLU A 25 11.74 -10.72 -8.39
N ASP A 26 12.28 -10.05 -7.37
CA ASP A 26 12.81 -10.71 -6.18
C ASP A 26 11.69 -11.38 -5.38
N THR A 27 11.70 -12.71 -5.42
CA THR A 27 10.65 -13.52 -4.81
C THR A 27 10.62 -13.43 -3.28
N ALA A 28 11.77 -13.24 -2.62
CA ALA A 28 11.83 -13.18 -1.17
C ALA A 28 11.30 -11.84 -0.66
N ALA A 29 11.60 -10.76 -1.38
CA ALA A 29 11.04 -9.44 -1.09
C ALA A 29 9.54 -9.38 -1.34
N LEU A 30 9.04 -9.96 -2.45
CA LEU A 30 7.60 -10.05 -2.70
C LEU A 30 6.86 -10.85 -1.62
N ASP A 31 7.42 -11.97 -1.16
CA ASP A 31 6.85 -12.76 -0.06
C ASP A 31 6.83 -11.98 1.26
N ALA A 32 7.92 -11.32 1.61
CA ALA A 32 7.98 -10.46 2.79
C ALA A 32 6.95 -9.33 2.74
N LEU A 33 6.73 -8.75 1.56
CA LEU A 33 5.74 -7.71 1.33
C LEU A 33 4.31 -8.26 1.42
N ALA A 34 4.05 -9.45 0.86
CA ALA A 34 2.76 -10.14 0.93
C ALA A 34 2.31 -10.42 2.37
N ASN A 35 3.28 -10.80 3.23
CA ASN A 35 3.09 -11.09 4.64
C ASN A 35 3.07 -9.83 5.53
N SER A 36 3.28 -8.64 4.95
CA SER A 36 3.25 -7.38 5.68
C SER A 36 1.86 -6.73 5.63
N ASP A 37 1.51 -6.05 6.73
CA ASP A 37 0.32 -5.21 6.77
C ASP A 37 0.58 -3.86 6.10
N VAL A 38 -0.38 -3.39 5.31
CA VAL A 38 -0.38 -2.08 4.68
C VAL A 38 -1.57 -1.25 5.13
N LEU A 39 -1.36 0.06 5.15
CA LEU A 39 -2.35 1.08 5.46
C LEU A 39 -3.05 1.48 4.17
N ILE A 40 -4.36 1.29 4.15
CA ILE A 40 -5.23 1.75 3.07
C ILE A 40 -5.96 2.99 3.57
N PRO A 41 -5.74 4.17 2.97
CA PRO A 41 -6.42 5.40 3.38
C PRO A 41 -7.92 5.27 3.16
N VAL A 42 -8.71 5.73 4.14
CA VAL A 42 -10.17 5.79 4.03
C VAL A 42 -10.54 7.27 3.85
N PRO A 43 -11.05 7.69 2.69
CA PRO A 43 -11.45 9.07 2.49
C PRO A 43 -12.59 9.45 3.43
N ASP A 44 -12.66 10.72 3.84
CA ASP A 44 -13.63 11.18 4.85
C ASP A 44 -15.08 11.05 4.36
N ASP A 45 -15.30 11.18 3.05
CA ASP A 45 -16.59 10.96 2.37
C ASP A 45 -16.95 9.46 2.18
N ALA A 46 -16.09 8.53 2.60
CA ALA A 46 -16.42 7.10 2.53
C ALA A 46 -17.50 6.76 3.57
N ASN A 47 -18.59 6.13 3.12
CA ASN A 47 -19.65 5.68 4.01
C ASN A 47 -19.09 4.70 5.06
N ASP A 48 -19.36 4.99 6.34
CA ASP A 48 -18.88 4.20 7.48
C ASP A 48 -19.30 2.71 7.40
N SER A 49 -20.40 2.42 6.71
CA SER A 49 -20.86 1.05 6.43
C SER A 49 -19.91 0.27 5.52
N ASP A 50 -19.24 0.91 4.56
CA ASP A 50 -18.22 0.25 3.73
C ASP A 50 -16.88 0.14 4.50
N ALA A 51 -16.59 1.18 5.30
CA ALA A 51 -15.45 1.21 6.22
C ALA A 51 -15.53 0.18 7.37
N ALA A 52 -16.71 -0.39 7.68
CA ALA A 52 -16.91 -1.38 8.74
C ALA A 52 -17.00 -2.83 8.24
N ASN A 53 -17.14 -3.06 6.93
CA ASN A 53 -17.17 -4.42 6.38
C ASN A 53 -15.75 -4.95 6.17
N PRO A 54 -15.28 -5.94 6.95
CA PRO A 54 -13.93 -6.49 6.79
C PRO A 54 -13.77 -7.25 5.46
N SER A 55 -14.88 -7.75 4.91
CA SER A 55 -14.93 -8.57 3.69
C SER A 55 -15.15 -7.77 2.40
N ALA A 56 -15.44 -6.47 2.49
CA ALA A 56 -15.53 -5.57 1.33
C ALA A 56 -14.63 -4.37 1.64
N VAL A 57 -13.38 -4.43 1.20
CA VAL A 57 -12.47 -3.28 1.31
C VAL A 57 -12.76 -2.36 0.13
N ALA A 58 -13.43 -1.22 0.35
CA ALA A 58 -13.38 -0.15 -0.65
C ALA A 58 -11.94 0.31 -0.84
N LEU A 59 -11.47 0.22 -2.08
CA LEU A 59 -10.16 0.71 -2.46
C LEU A 59 -10.24 2.22 -2.72
N PRO A 60 -9.39 3.03 -2.08
CA PRO A 60 -9.27 4.44 -2.41
C PRO A 60 -8.65 4.54 -3.80
N VAL A 61 -9.42 5.01 -4.78
CA VAL A 61 -8.90 5.20 -6.14
C VAL A 61 -8.55 6.67 -6.32
N LEU A 62 -7.27 6.94 -6.61
CA LEU A 62 -6.79 8.25 -7.03
C LEU A 62 -6.73 8.31 -8.55
N GLU A 63 -7.46 9.27 -9.13
CA GLU A 63 -7.40 9.57 -10.55
C GLU A 63 -6.13 10.36 -10.86
N GLN A 64 -5.24 9.79 -11.67
CA GLN A 64 -4.06 10.50 -12.16
C GLN A 64 -4.43 11.28 -13.42
N PRO A 65 -4.04 12.57 -13.54
CA PRO A 65 -4.38 13.36 -14.73
C PRO A 65 -3.73 12.76 -15.99
N GLY A 66 -4.55 12.15 -16.84
CA GLY A 66 -4.12 11.48 -18.07
C GLY A 66 -3.43 10.13 -17.88
N GLY A 67 -3.55 9.52 -16.69
CA GLY A 67 -2.98 8.22 -16.36
C GLY A 67 -4.01 7.20 -15.92
N GLU A 68 -3.55 5.97 -15.66
CA GLU A 68 -4.40 4.92 -15.08
C GLU A 68 -4.75 5.26 -13.62
N PRO A 69 -5.97 4.90 -13.18
CA PRO A 69 -6.36 5.06 -11.80
C PRO A 69 -5.46 4.22 -10.89
N VAL A 70 -4.99 4.83 -9.79
CA VAL A 70 -4.09 4.18 -8.84
C VAL A 70 -4.69 4.08 -7.46
N VAL A 71 -4.41 2.99 -6.77
CA VAL A 71 -4.79 2.79 -5.38
C VAL A 71 -3.55 2.98 -4.51
N PRO A 72 -3.47 4.06 -3.72
CA PRO A 72 -2.36 4.28 -2.80
C PRO A 72 -2.51 3.39 -1.57
N VAL A 73 -1.43 2.73 -1.18
CA VAL A 73 -1.27 2.05 0.10
C VAL A 73 0.06 2.45 0.73
N PHE A 74 0.17 2.32 2.04
CA PHE A 74 1.36 2.81 2.76
C PHE A 74 1.86 1.78 3.76
N THR A 75 3.16 1.72 3.97
CA THR A 75 3.76 0.88 5.01
C THR A 75 3.78 1.58 6.36
N SER A 76 3.60 2.91 6.38
CA SER A 76 3.70 3.75 7.59
C SER A 76 2.76 4.96 7.53
N GLU A 77 2.28 5.41 8.69
CA GLU A 77 1.43 6.60 8.80
C GLU A 77 2.15 7.88 8.34
N VAL A 78 3.48 7.93 8.51
CA VAL A 78 4.32 9.05 8.07
C VAL A 78 4.26 9.21 6.55
N GLU A 79 4.36 8.10 5.82
CA GLU A 79 4.25 8.10 4.36
C GLU A 79 2.83 8.45 3.91
N MET A 80 1.82 7.90 4.59
CA MET A 80 0.44 8.25 4.31
C MET A 80 0.19 9.75 4.49
N ALA A 81 0.64 10.34 5.59
CA ALA A 81 0.50 11.77 5.85
C ALA A 81 1.30 12.63 4.87
N GLY A 82 2.40 12.11 4.31
CA GLY A 82 3.19 12.76 3.27
C GLY A 82 2.42 12.94 1.96
N LEU A 83 1.67 11.92 1.53
CA LEU A 83 0.88 11.99 0.30
C LEU A 83 -0.53 12.56 0.53
N LEU A 84 -1.16 12.19 1.64
CA LEU A 84 -2.55 12.47 1.97
C LEU A 84 -2.67 13.12 3.36
N PRO A 85 -2.16 14.36 3.54
CA PRO A 85 -2.12 15.02 4.85
C PRO A 85 -3.50 15.29 5.47
N PHE A 86 -4.56 15.26 4.65
CA PHE A 86 -5.94 15.46 5.10
C PHE A 86 -6.64 14.17 5.48
N VAL A 87 -6.07 13.01 5.15
CA VAL A 87 -6.63 11.70 5.50
C VAL A 87 -6.09 11.27 6.85
N SER A 88 -6.96 11.24 7.85
CA SER A 88 -6.61 10.79 9.21
C SER A 88 -7.09 9.37 9.52
N ARG A 89 -7.86 8.75 8.61
CA ARG A 89 -8.42 7.41 8.79
C ARG A 89 -7.77 6.44 7.82
N TYR A 90 -7.42 5.27 8.34
CA TYR A 90 -6.85 4.20 7.54
C TYR A 90 -7.36 2.84 8.02
N ARG A 91 -7.17 1.83 7.17
CA ARG A 91 -7.39 0.43 7.50
C ARG A 91 -6.08 -0.32 7.33
N LEU A 92 -5.72 -1.13 8.32
CA LEU A 92 -4.66 -2.12 8.20
C LEU A 92 -5.19 -3.36 7.50
N VAL A 93 -4.56 -3.75 6.40
CA VAL A 93 -4.91 -4.95 5.64
C VAL A 93 -3.62 -5.67 5.25
N PRO A 94 -3.54 -7.01 5.39
CA PRO A 94 -2.42 -7.78 4.86
C PRO A 94 -2.33 -7.58 3.35
N LEU A 95 -1.16 -7.21 2.82
CA LEU A 95 -1.02 -6.94 1.38
C LEU A 95 -1.41 -8.16 0.53
N GLY A 96 -1.05 -9.36 0.99
CA GLY A 96 -1.49 -10.60 0.36
C GLY A 96 -3.01 -10.73 0.33
N ALA A 97 -3.72 -10.41 1.42
CA ALA A 97 -5.19 -10.45 1.40
C ALA A 97 -5.77 -9.41 0.43
N LEU A 98 -5.21 -8.20 0.41
CA LEU A 98 -5.62 -7.13 -0.50
C LEU A 98 -5.47 -7.52 -1.97
N ALA A 99 -4.34 -8.13 -2.31
CA ALA A 99 -4.08 -8.61 -3.66
C ALA A 99 -5.11 -9.67 -4.12
N ALA A 100 -5.74 -10.40 -3.20
CA ALA A 100 -6.53 -11.60 -3.51
C ALA A 100 -7.92 -11.24 -3.96
N GLN A 101 -8.38 -10.13 -3.42
CA GLN A 101 -9.65 -9.50 -3.70
C GLN A 101 -9.49 -8.32 -4.67
N TRP A 102 -8.37 -8.21 -5.39
CA TRP A 102 -8.11 -7.06 -6.26
C TRP A 102 -9.17 -6.96 -7.38
N PRO A 103 -10.01 -5.92 -7.38
CA PRO A 103 -11.29 -5.94 -8.07
C PRO A 103 -11.22 -5.65 -9.57
N ALA A 104 -10.14 -5.02 -10.07
CA ALA A 104 -10.06 -4.60 -11.47
C ALA A 104 -8.66 -4.81 -12.07
N ASP A 105 -8.64 -5.06 -13.39
CA ASP A 105 -7.43 -5.27 -14.18
C ASP A 105 -6.76 -3.96 -14.65
N ASP A 106 -7.48 -2.84 -14.59
CA ASP A 106 -6.97 -1.51 -14.98
C ASP A 106 -6.58 -0.62 -13.76
N LEU A 107 -6.56 -1.18 -12.54
CA LEU A 107 -6.18 -0.47 -11.32
C LEU A 107 -4.76 -0.81 -10.88
N SER A 108 -3.87 0.17 -10.94
CA SER A 108 -2.51 -0.02 -10.41
C SER A 108 -2.48 0.23 -8.90
N LEU A 109 -1.71 -0.56 -8.16
CA LEU A 109 -1.45 -0.33 -6.72
C LEU A 109 -0.13 0.40 -6.57
N THR A 110 -0.11 1.48 -5.79
CA THR A 110 1.13 2.20 -5.45
C THR A 110 1.37 2.15 -3.96
N ILE A 111 2.52 1.62 -3.57
CA ILE A 111 2.97 1.51 -2.18
C ILE A 111 3.92 2.68 -1.89
N ASP A 112 3.70 3.36 -0.77
CA ASP A 112 4.49 4.50 -0.29
C ASP A 112 4.70 5.56 -1.38
N GLY A 113 3.59 5.99 -1.97
CA GLY A 113 3.56 6.95 -3.08
C GLY A 113 4.27 8.28 -2.81
N SER A 114 4.45 8.72 -1.57
CA SER A 114 5.21 9.95 -1.25
C SER A 114 6.72 9.74 -1.15
N SER A 115 7.19 8.50 -1.09
CA SER A 115 8.51 8.16 -0.57
C SER A 115 9.47 7.70 -1.68
N GLU A 116 10.77 7.68 -1.38
CA GLU A 116 11.81 7.26 -2.33
C GLU A 116 11.76 5.75 -2.60
N HIS A 117 11.18 4.98 -1.68
CA HIS A 117 10.95 3.53 -1.81
C HIS A 117 9.59 3.20 -2.45
N ARG A 118 9.03 4.13 -3.24
CA ARG A 118 7.75 3.92 -3.91
C ARG A 118 7.82 2.71 -4.83
N LEU A 119 6.85 1.81 -4.71
CA LEU A 119 6.64 0.72 -5.67
C LEU A 119 5.26 0.84 -6.31
N THR A 120 5.19 0.85 -7.64
CA THR A 120 3.93 0.78 -8.38
C THR A 120 3.83 -0.57 -9.08
N LEU A 121 2.76 -1.30 -8.78
CA LEU A 121 2.43 -2.58 -9.37
C LEU A 121 1.17 -2.43 -10.22
N THR A 122 1.19 -3.02 -11.42
CA THR A 122 -0.02 -3.17 -12.22
C THR A 122 -0.95 -4.18 -11.56
N SER A 123 -2.22 -4.22 -11.97
CA SER A 123 -3.19 -5.21 -11.48
C SER A 123 -2.69 -6.65 -11.62
N GLU A 124 -2.00 -6.95 -12.72
CA GLU A 124 -1.38 -8.27 -12.94
C GLU A 124 -0.27 -8.54 -11.92
N GLY A 125 0.60 -7.56 -11.65
CA GLY A 125 1.65 -7.66 -10.63
C GLY A 125 1.08 -7.87 -9.23
N VAL A 126 0.00 -7.16 -8.88
CA VAL A 126 -0.71 -7.31 -7.61
C VAL A 126 -1.28 -8.73 -7.47
N ARG A 127 -1.98 -9.24 -8.49
CA ARG A 127 -2.54 -10.60 -8.44
C ARG A 127 -1.45 -11.68 -8.44
N THR A 128 -0.36 -11.46 -9.15
CA THR A 128 0.80 -12.38 -9.18
C THR A 128 1.53 -12.41 -7.84
N LEU A 129 1.38 -11.38 -7.00
CA LEU A 129 1.84 -11.36 -5.62
C LEU A 129 1.24 -12.53 -4.80
N LEU A 130 0.09 -13.07 -5.23
CA LEU A 130 -0.60 -14.21 -4.60
C LEU A 130 -0.61 -15.51 -5.36
N ALA A 131 -0.14 -15.52 -6.60
CA ALA A 131 -0.06 -16.75 -7.37
C ALA A 131 1.01 -17.73 -6.81
N ARG A 132 1.44 -17.54 -5.56
CA ARG A 132 2.61 -18.15 -4.94
C ARG A 132 2.21 -18.71 -3.57
#